data_AF-A0AAN7PZ23-F1
#
_entry.id   AF-A0AAN7PZ23-F1
#
_cell.length_a   1.000
_cell.length_b   1.000
_cell.length_c   1.000
_cell.angle_alpha   90.00
_cell.angle_beta   90.00
_cell.angle_gamma   90.00
#
_symmetry.space_group_name_H-M   'P 1'
#
loop_
_entity.id
_entity.type
_entity.pdbx_description
1 polymer ?
#
loop_
_entity_poly.entity_id
_entity_poly.type
_entity_poly.pdbx_seq_one_letter_code
_entity_poly.pdbx_strand_id
1 'polypeptide(L)'
;MILKNCIIVGLFLSVISVTKGQLLEGIYCGKENCYDVLGVTREATKHEIAKNYRQLARKYHPDLHRDPEAKAEAEEKFKIIANAYEILKDDESRTDYDYMLDNPNEYYAHYYRYYRRRVAPKVDVRIVIFVTISIISIIQYYSAWQRYETAIKYFMTVPKYRNRALEIAQQQGFISQDSGNRKVKGKSKSELKEEQEAIIRMVIEEKMDIKGAYAKPTYYDILWIQLILSPYTLMKYFYWYLQWIWNHTILKKPYNDDEKLYIIRKFLKIGEHQFNSIEDHEKEDYLKNELWIKNKFKVWQKDKEETMKKQLAENSSSALKDVDIYLTYKSNNNKEGKVVLCAPVQCVSDDKNTEVLAEEFYKKRSIDMRLMAEHKYGLRIISNPGWQDMFNKLGSAAVSIELLQIKINRPVVCKVNDPASCTKGASFILYNCARLSTLLKEFENKVKSKIYPPLPNYEETDFTLLTHPEEWELLYVYLLQFPSVVQSCIKDILENNIKIHNLCHALTSMCLTFSVYYQRVRILTEPRNHLFATLHARIHLASCIKTVLENGLYLLNIEPVSQM
;
A
#
# COMPACT_ATOMS: atom_id res chain seq x y z
N MET A 1 -3.33 -26.45 -21.96
CA MET A 1 -3.73 -26.55 -20.53
C MET A 1 -3.02 -27.71 -19.82
N ILE A 2 -2.76 -28.84 -20.48
CA ILE A 2 -2.04 -29.99 -19.92
C ILE A 2 -0.53 -29.71 -19.69
N LEU A 3 0.11 -28.94 -20.59
CA LEU A 3 1.54 -28.61 -20.49
C LEU A 3 1.90 -27.69 -19.29
N LYS A 4 0.98 -26.83 -18.85
CA LYS A 4 1.19 -25.94 -17.69
C LYS A 4 1.16 -26.70 -16.35
N ASN A 5 0.46 -27.83 -16.29
CA ASN A 5 0.38 -28.65 -15.09
C ASN A 5 1.61 -29.57 -14.94
N CYS A 6 2.24 -30.01 -16.03
CA CYS A 6 3.45 -30.82 -15.98
C CYS A 6 4.68 -30.05 -15.47
N ILE A 7 4.79 -28.75 -15.78
CA ILE A 7 5.91 -27.91 -15.33
C ILE A 7 5.81 -27.64 -13.81
N ILE A 8 4.59 -27.49 -13.29
CA ILE A 8 4.36 -27.30 -11.84
C ILE A 8 4.69 -28.59 -11.07
N VAL A 9 4.38 -29.77 -11.62
CA VAL A 9 4.77 -31.06 -11.04
C VAL A 9 6.28 -31.30 -11.14
N GLY A 10 6.92 -30.87 -12.23
CA GLY A 10 8.38 -30.94 -12.40
C GLY A 10 9.16 -30.03 -11.44
N LEU A 11 8.66 -28.81 -11.18
CA LEU A 11 9.21 -27.87 -10.19
C LEU A 11 8.98 -28.34 -8.75
N PHE A 12 7.86 -29.02 -8.48
CA PHE A 12 7.63 -29.64 -7.17
C PHE A 12 8.59 -30.81 -6.90
N LEU A 13 8.96 -31.57 -7.93
CA LEU A 13 9.91 -32.68 -7.81
C LEU A 13 11.37 -32.23 -7.66
N SER A 14 11.77 -31.09 -8.26
CA SER A 14 13.14 -30.58 -8.12
C SER A 14 13.46 -29.98 -6.74
N VAL A 15 12.44 -29.59 -5.96
CA VAL A 15 12.60 -29.06 -4.60
C VAL A 15 12.75 -30.18 -3.55
N ILE A 16 12.46 -31.44 -3.90
CA ILE A 16 12.52 -32.58 -2.97
C ILE A 16 13.94 -33.15 -2.83
N SER A 17 14.90 -32.72 -3.65
CA SER A 17 16.30 -33.14 -3.55
C SER A 17 17.11 -32.34 -2.50
N VAL A 18 16.50 -31.99 -1.36
CA VAL A 18 17.31 -31.66 -0.17
C VAL A 18 18.07 -32.93 0.19
N THR A 19 19.36 -32.96 -0.13
CA THR A 19 20.21 -34.10 0.18
C THR A 19 20.13 -34.38 1.68
N LYS A 20 19.81 -35.63 2.06
CA LYS A 20 19.70 -36.07 3.47
C LYS A 20 20.92 -35.66 4.33
N GLY A 21 22.07 -35.40 3.72
CA GLY A 21 23.26 -34.89 4.43
C GLY A 21 23.15 -33.46 4.97
N GLN A 22 22.42 -32.55 4.31
CA GLN A 22 22.40 -31.12 4.69
C GLN A 22 21.58 -30.80 5.94
N LEU A 23 20.55 -31.58 6.22
CA LEU A 23 19.61 -31.29 7.31
C LEU A 23 19.97 -32.09 8.59
N LEU A 24 20.98 -32.99 8.51
CA LEU A 24 21.76 -33.49 9.67
C LEU A 24 22.77 -32.44 10.18
N GLU A 25 23.35 -31.64 9.28
CA GLU A 25 24.37 -30.61 9.62
C GLU A 25 23.84 -29.51 10.56
N GLY A 26 22.51 -29.33 10.62
CA GLY A 26 21.85 -28.33 11.47
C GLY A 26 21.20 -28.86 12.76
N ILE A 27 21.29 -30.17 13.07
CA ILE A 27 20.73 -30.76 14.29
C ILE A 27 21.81 -31.40 15.15
N TYR A 28 21.59 -31.43 16.45
CA TYR A 28 22.58 -31.93 17.43
C TYR A 28 23.98 -31.31 17.21
N CYS A 29 25.04 -32.11 17.11
CA CYS A 29 26.42 -31.67 16.84
C CYS A 29 26.80 -31.71 15.34
N GLY A 30 25.81 -31.73 14.44
CA GLY A 30 26.04 -31.74 13.00
C GLY A 30 26.68 -33.05 12.52
N LYS A 31 27.84 -32.95 11.87
CA LYS A 31 28.61 -34.11 11.38
C LYS A 31 29.49 -34.76 12.44
N GLU A 32 29.71 -34.08 13.56
CA GLU A 32 30.52 -34.58 14.67
C GLU A 32 29.65 -35.27 15.73
N ASN A 33 30.21 -36.23 16.44
CA ASN A 33 29.53 -36.88 17.55
C ASN A 33 29.71 -36.05 18.83
N CYS A 34 28.61 -35.68 19.50
CA CYS A 34 28.62 -34.88 20.73
C CYS A 34 29.46 -35.50 21.86
N TYR A 35 29.56 -36.83 21.92
CA TYR A 35 30.40 -37.53 22.89
C TYR A 35 31.89 -37.31 22.60
N ASP A 36 32.28 -37.41 21.32
CA ASP A 36 33.65 -37.21 20.86
C ASP A 36 34.07 -35.74 21.00
N VAL A 37 33.16 -34.80 20.71
CA VAL A 37 33.37 -33.35 20.90
C VAL A 37 33.72 -33.02 22.36
N LEU A 38 33.05 -33.66 23.33
CA LEU A 38 33.33 -33.47 24.75
C LEU A 38 34.42 -34.39 25.30
N GLY A 39 34.91 -35.34 24.50
CA GLY A 39 35.91 -36.34 24.92
C GLY A 39 35.40 -37.26 26.04
N VAL A 40 34.11 -37.64 25.98
CA VAL A 40 33.46 -38.51 26.98
C VAL A 40 32.76 -39.69 26.31
N THR A 41 32.57 -40.80 27.02
CA THR A 41 31.86 -41.97 26.48
C THR A 41 30.34 -41.84 26.65
N ARG A 42 29.57 -42.71 25.97
CA ARG A 42 28.11 -42.76 26.10
C ARG A 42 27.63 -43.12 27.50
N GLU A 43 28.48 -43.74 28.32
CA GLU A 43 28.23 -44.10 29.72
C GLU A 43 28.60 -42.98 30.70
N ALA A 44 29.18 -41.87 30.21
CA ALA A 44 29.67 -40.80 31.08
C ALA A 44 28.56 -40.20 31.95
N THR A 45 28.88 -39.98 33.21
CA THR A 45 27.97 -39.35 34.18
C THR A 45 27.78 -37.87 33.89
N LYS A 46 26.68 -37.27 34.34
CA LYS A 46 26.45 -35.81 34.22
C LYS A 46 27.61 -34.99 34.80
N HIS A 47 28.24 -35.50 35.85
CA HIS A 47 29.39 -34.85 36.48
C HIS A 47 30.62 -34.85 35.57
N GLU A 48 30.93 -35.98 34.91
CA GLU A 48 32.05 -36.08 33.96
C GLU A 48 31.83 -35.22 32.71
N ILE A 49 30.61 -35.23 32.17
CA ILE A 49 30.20 -34.37 31.05
C ILE A 49 30.40 -32.89 31.41
N ALA A 50 29.93 -32.46 32.59
CA ALA A 50 30.10 -31.08 33.04
C ALA A 50 31.58 -30.72 33.32
N LYS A 51 32.37 -31.67 33.84
CA LYS A 51 33.80 -31.48 34.11
C LYS A 51 34.58 -31.24 32.82
N ASN A 52 34.39 -32.09 31.82
CA ASN A 52 35.09 -31.98 30.53
C ASN A 52 34.63 -30.76 29.73
N TYR A 53 33.33 -30.45 29.73
CA TYR A 53 32.84 -29.19 29.16
C TYR A 53 33.55 -27.96 29.76
N ARG A 54 33.66 -27.87 31.10
CA ARG A 54 34.35 -26.73 31.75
C ARG A 54 35.84 -26.65 31.43
N GLN A 55 36.50 -27.77 31.13
CA GLN A 55 37.92 -27.78 30.72
C GLN A 55 38.06 -27.29 29.27
N LEU A 56 37.24 -27.82 28.36
CA LEU A 56 37.24 -27.46 26.95
C LEU A 56 36.78 -26.01 26.72
N ALA A 57 35.73 -25.57 27.41
CA ALA A 57 35.22 -24.20 27.35
C ALA A 57 36.27 -23.17 27.80
N ARG A 58 37.13 -23.50 28.78
CA ARG A 58 38.24 -22.64 29.19
C ARG A 58 39.36 -22.62 28.15
N LYS A 59 39.66 -23.76 27.51
CA LYS A 59 40.70 -23.89 26.49
C LYS A 59 40.35 -23.14 25.19
N TYR A 60 39.10 -23.20 24.77
CA TYR A 60 38.60 -22.62 23.53
C TYR A 60 37.82 -21.32 23.73
N HIS A 61 37.93 -20.66 24.90
CA HIS A 61 37.27 -19.37 25.11
C HIS A 61 37.88 -18.31 24.17
N PRO A 62 37.07 -17.56 23.39
CA PRO A 62 37.59 -16.64 22.38
C PRO A 62 38.47 -15.52 22.99
N ASP A 63 38.24 -15.14 24.25
CA ASP A 63 39.06 -14.12 24.93
C ASP A 63 40.48 -14.58 25.29
N LEU A 64 40.77 -15.89 25.25
CA LEU A 64 42.12 -16.41 25.47
C LEU A 64 42.99 -16.38 24.19
N HIS A 65 42.40 -16.10 23.03
CA HIS A 65 43.08 -16.12 21.73
C HIS A 65 43.13 -14.70 21.14
N ARG A 66 44.35 -14.20 20.92
CA ARG A 66 44.59 -12.80 20.49
C ARG A 66 44.65 -12.64 18.96
N ASP A 67 45.09 -13.67 18.26
CA ASP A 67 45.19 -13.65 16.79
C ASP A 67 43.80 -13.84 16.14
N PRO A 68 43.44 -13.05 15.10
CA PRO A 68 42.11 -13.11 14.50
C PRO A 68 41.70 -14.49 13.96
N GLU A 69 42.65 -15.22 13.35
CA GLU A 69 42.41 -16.57 12.82
C GLU A 69 42.21 -17.59 13.95
N ALA A 70 43.09 -17.57 14.97
CA ALA A 70 42.97 -18.43 16.14
C ALA A 70 41.70 -18.15 16.95
N LYS A 71 41.27 -16.88 17.00
CA LYS A 71 40.02 -16.48 17.63
C LYS A 71 38.80 -17.01 16.89
N ALA A 72 38.79 -16.96 15.56
CA ALA A 72 37.73 -17.54 14.75
C ALA A 72 37.63 -19.06 14.93
N GLU A 73 38.76 -19.77 14.92
CA GLU A 73 38.81 -21.22 15.16
C GLU A 73 38.34 -21.59 16.58
N ALA A 74 38.75 -20.81 17.58
CA ALA A 74 38.30 -20.99 18.96
C ALA A 74 36.79 -20.75 19.10
N GLU A 75 36.24 -19.74 18.42
CA GLU A 75 34.81 -19.45 18.44
C GLU A 75 33.97 -20.57 17.81
N GLU A 76 34.40 -21.14 16.67
CA GLU A 76 33.73 -22.29 16.06
C GLU A 76 33.75 -23.52 16.96
N LYS A 77 34.93 -23.88 17.51
CA LYS A 77 35.05 -24.99 18.46
C LYS A 77 34.22 -24.77 19.71
N PHE A 78 34.20 -23.54 20.25
CA PHE A 78 33.40 -23.20 21.41
C PHE A 78 31.90 -23.38 21.16
N LYS A 79 31.39 -22.97 19.98
CA LYS A 79 29.98 -23.19 19.58
C LYS A 79 29.63 -24.67 19.55
N ILE A 80 30.49 -25.50 18.96
CA ILE A 80 30.26 -26.96 18.86
C ILE A 80 30.31 -27.61 20.24
N ILE A 81 31.29 -27.25 21.09
CA ILE A 81 31.42 -27.72 22.48
C ILE A 81 30.19 -27.35 23.33
N ALA A 82 29.72 -26.10 23.22
CA ALA A 82 28.55 -25.63 23.93
C ALA A 82 27.28 -26.39 23.53
N ASN A 83 27.10 -26.61 22.22
CA ASN A 83 25.97 -27.36 21.69
C ASN A 83 26.00 -28.83 22.13
N ALA A 84 27.16 -29.49 22.07
CA ALA A 84 27.35 -30.85 22.59
C ALA A 84 26.99 -30.98 24.07
N TYR A 85 27.40 -29.99 24.88
CA TYR A 85 27.02 -29.96 26.29
C TYR A 85 25.51 -29.75 26.50
N GLU A 86 24.86 -28.86 25.74
CA GLU A 86 23.40 -28.68 25.83
C GLU A 86 22.64 -29.98 25.56
N ILE A 87 23.07 -30.74 24.55
CA ILE A 87 22.44 -32.01 24.14
C ILE A 87 22.69 -33.12 25.16
N LEU A 88 23.88 -33.20 25.74
CA LEU A 88 24.25 -34.28 26.64
C LEU A 88 23.90 -34.00 28.11
N LYS A 89 23.59 -32.76 28.48
CA LYS A 89 23.26 -32.35 29.85
C LYS A 89 21.86 -32.79 30.29
N ASP A 90 20.86 -32.69 29.41
CA ASP A 90 19.47 -33.04 29.71
C ASP A 90 19.17 -34.49 29.31
N ASP A 91 18.60 -35.27 30.24
CA ASP A 91 18.43 -36.73 30.08
C ASP A 91 17.56 -37.08 28.89
N GLU A 92 16.50 -36.31 28.65
CA GLU A 92 15.61 -36.59 27.52
C GLU A 92 16.27 -36.23 26.18
N SER A 93 16.99 -35.10 26.13
CA SER A 93 17.73 -34.71 24.92
C SER A 93 18.89 -35.65 24.60
N ARG A 94 19.56 -36.18 25.63
CA ARG A 94 20.57 -37.22 25.51
C ARG A 94 19.95 -38.53 25.01
N THR A 95 18.78 -38.91 25.52
CA THR A 95 18.05 -40.10 25.08
C THR A 95 17.65 -40.00 23.61
N ASP A 96 17.16 -38.84 23.16
CA ASP A 96 16.83 -38.63 21.76
C ASP A 96 18.07 -38.64 20.85
N TYR A 97 19.20 -38.08 21.32
CA TYR A 97 20.47 -38.11 20.59
C TYR A 97 21.01 -39.54 20.48
N ASP A 98 20.96 -40.29 21.57
CA ASP A 98 21.31 -41.70 21.63
C ASP A 98 20.45 -42.55 20.68
N TYR A 99 19.14 -42.33 20.69
CA TYR A 99 18.22 -42.98 19.75
C TYR A 99 18.52 -42.61 18.28
N MET A 100 18.96 -41.37 18.02
CA MET A 100 19.41 -40.94 16.70
C MET A 100 20.68 -41.67 16.24
N LEU A 101 21.66 -41.86 17.12
CA LEU A 101 22.87 -42.63 16.83
C LEU A 101 22.54 -44.10 16.51
N ASP A 102 21.58 -44.68 17.25
CA ASP A 102 21.16 -46.07 17.05
C ASP A 102 20.28 -46.25 15.80
N ASN A 103 19.55 -45.20 15.38
CA ASN A 103 18.58 -45.25 14.28
C ASN A 103 18.80 -44.15 13.22
N PRO A 104 19.96 -44.07 12.56
CA PRO A 104 20.31 -42.94 11.68
C PRO A 104 19.38 -42.81 10.45
N ASN A 105 18.66 -43.87 10.09
CA ASN A 105 17.75 -43.89 8.94
C ASN A 105 16.44 -43.10 9.19
N GLU A 106 16.07 -42.81 10.44
CA GLU A 106 14.83 -42.10 10.81
C GLU A 106 14.98 -40.56 10.80
N TYR A 107 15.71 -40.07 9.81
CA TYR A 107 16.11 -38.68 9.68
C TYR A 107 15.02 -37.63 9.97
N TYR A 108 13.85 -37.75 9.34
CA TYR A 108 12.73 -36.80 9.52
C TYR A 108 12.15 -36.87 10.94
N ALA A 109 12.15 -38.03 11.57
CA ALA A 109 11.66 -38.19 12.94
C ALA A 109 12.61 -37.49 13.93
N HIS A 110 13.93 -37.66 13.76
CA HIS A 110 14.94 -36.98 14.59
C HIS A 110 14.90 -35.47 14.42
N TYR A 111 14.79 -34.99 13.19
CA TYR A 111 14.62 -33.57 12.91
C TYR A 111 13.37 -33.01 13.63
N TYR A 112 12.24 -33.70 13.50
CA TYR A 112 11.00 -33.27 14.15
C TYR A 112 11.11 -33.29 15.68
N ARG A 113 11.72 -34.33 16.28
CA ARG A 113 11.94 -34.41 17.74
C ARG A 113 12.85 -33.29 18.23
N TYR A 114 13.97 -33.05 17.55
CA TYR A 114 14.93 -31.99 17.88
C TYR A 114 14.27 -30.60 17.88
N TYR A 115 13.53 -30.25 16.81
CA TYR A 115 12.88 -28.94 16.72
C TYR A 115 11.68 -28.83 17.65
N ARG A 116 10.81 -29.84 17.73
CA ARG A 116 9.62 -29.81 18.59
C ARG A 116 9.99 -29.47 20.03
N ARG A 117 11.09 -30.00 20.58
CA ARG A 117 11.50 -29.67 21.96
C ARG A 117 11.96 -28.22 22.11
N ARG A 118 12.60 -27.63 21.09
CA ARG A 118 13.09 -26.24 21.10
C ARG A 118 12.01 -25.21 20.77
N VAL A 119 11.04 -25.54 19.91
CA VAL A 119 10.10 -24.56 19.32
C VAL A 119 8.63 -24.81 19.65
N ALA A 120 8.25 -25.98 20.16
CA ALA A 120 6.84 -26.23 20.44
C ALA A 120 6.37 -25.34 21.61
N PRO A 121 5.24 -24.63 21.44
CA PRO A 121 4.68 -23.82 22.52
C PRO A 121 4.31 -24.72 23.70
N LYS A 122 4.60 -24.26 24.92
CA LYS A 122 4.25 -24.97 26.16
C LYS A 122 2.73 -25.01 26.44
N VAL A 123 1.92 -24.32 25.63
CA VAL A 123 0.46 -24.23 25.74
C VAL A 123 -0.21 -25.03 24.63
N ASP A 124 -1.35 -25.68 24.94
CA ASP A 124 -2.12 -26.39 23.93
C ASP A 124 -2.69 -25.40 22.90
N VAL A 125 -2.27 -25.56 21.65
CA VAL A 125 -2.67 -24.73 20.51
C VAL A 125 -4.20 -24.70 20.35
N ARG A 126 -4.91 -25.77 20.74
CA ARG A 126 -6.38 -25.83 20.67
C ARG A 126 -7.04 -24.79 21.57
N ILE A 127 -6.50 -24.58 22.78
CA ILE A 127 -7.00 -23.58 23.71
C ILE A 127 -6.79 -22.19 23.12
N VAL A 128 -5.61 -21.94 22.53
CA VAL A 128 -5.30 -20.67 21.88
C VAL A 128 -6.26 -20.41 20.71
N ILE A 129 -6.52 -21.40 19.87
CA ILE A 129 -7.48 -21.30 18.77
C ILE A 129 -8.90 -21.01 19.30
N PHE A 130 -9.36 -21.72 20.32
CA PHE A 130 -10.69 -21.51 20.89
C PHE A 130 -10.85 -20.10 21.47
N VAL A 131 -9.88 -19.63 22.25
CA VAL A 131 -9.90 -18.29 22.86
C VAL A 131 -9.86 -17.21 21.78
N THR A 132 -8.99 -17.36 20.78
CA THR A 132 -8.89 -16.40 19.68
C THR A 132 -10.16 -16.31 18.85
N ILE A 133 -10.78 -17.44 18.46
CA ILE A 133 -12.06 -17.44 17.73
C ILE A 133 -13.17 -16.78 18.56
N SER A 134 -13.17 -17.01 19.88
CA SER A 134 -14.15 -16.40 20.80
C SER A 134 -13.98 -14.88 20.87
N ILE A 135 -12.74 -14.39 21.01
CA ILE A 135 -12.44 -12.95 21.00
C ILE A 135 -12.85 -12.32 19.66
N ILE A 136 -12.49 -12.94 18.54
CA ILE A 136 -12.86 -12.46 17.20
C ILE A 136 -14.38 -12.39 17.04
N SER A 137 -15.11 -13.42 17.48
CA SER A 137 -16.57 -13.48 17.42
C SER A 137 -17.22 -12.33 18.18
N ILE A 138 -16.74 -12.03 19.39
CA ILE A 138 -17.25 -10.93 20.22
C ILE A 138 -16.96 -9.57 19.56
N ILE A 139 -15.73 -9.35 19.11
CA ILE A 139 -15.32 -8.11 18.44
C ILE A 139 -16.14 -7.90 17.16
N GLN A 140 -16.34 -8.96 16.37
CA GLN A 140 -17.10 -8.91 15.12
C GLN A 140 -18.56 -8.51 15.37
N TYR A 141 -19.22 -9.12 16.34
CA TYR A 141 -20.61 -8.78 16.69
C TYR A 141 -20.73 -7.34 17.18
N TYR A 142 -19.83 -6.93 18.09
CA TYR A 142 -19.84 -5.57 18.62
C TYR A 142 -19.55 -4.52 17.53
N SER A 143 -18.58 -4.78 16.66
CA SER A 143 -18.26 -3.92 15.51
C SER A 143 -19.45 -3.78 14.56
N ALA A 144 -20.14 -4.88 14.27
CA ALA A 144 -21.35 -4.86 13.43
C ALA A 144 -22.48 -4.06 14.08
N TRP A 145 -22.71 -4.25 15.39
CA TRP A 145 -23.68 -3.47 16.17
C TRP A 145 -23.37 -1.96 16.14
N GLN A 146 -22.09 -1.59 16.31
CA GLN A 146 -21.67 -0.19 16.27
C GLN A 146 -21.90 0.44 14.89
N ARG A 147 -21.64 -0.29 13.80
CA ARG A 147 -21.94 0.19 12.44
C ARG A 147 -23.43 0.43 12.25
N TYR A 148 -24.28 -0.49 12.68
CA TYR A 148 -25.74 -0.36 12.65
C TYR A 148 -26.22 0.88 13.42
N GLU A 149 -25.77 1.06 14.67
CA GLU A 149 -26.11 2.25 15.48
C GLU A 149 -25.65 3.56 14.83
N THR A 150 -24.45 3.56 14.24
CA THR A 150 -23.93 4.73 13.52
C THR A 150 -24.81 5.08 12.32
N ALA A 151 -25.30 4.08 11.59
CA ALA A 151 -26.21 4.28 10.47
C ALA A 151 -27.56 4.86 10.93
N ILE A 152 -28.15 4.34 12.01
CA ILE A 152 -29.38 4.90 12.60
C ILE A 152 -29.16 6.36 12.98
N LYS A 153 -28.07 6.66 13.69
CA LYS A 153 -27.73 8.02 14.09
C LYS A 153 -27.62 8.96 12.90
N TYR A 154 -26.98 8.52 11.81
CA TYR A 154 -26.91 9.27 10.56
C TYR A 154 -28.31 9.53 9.97
N PHE A 155 -29.18 8.53 9.94
CA PHE A 155 -30.55 8.71 9.44
C PHE A 155 -31.38 9.66 10.31
N MET A 156 -31.15 9.73 11.62
CA MET A 156 -31.81 10.68 12.52
C MET A 156 -31.34 12.13 12.33
N THR A 157 -30.10 12.35 11.89
CA THR A 157 -29.53 13.69 11.70
C THR A 157 -29.84 14.28 10.32
N VAL A 158 -29.93 13.45 9.28
CA VAL A 158 -30.20 13.92 7.91
C VAL A 158 -31.69 14.29 7.75
N PRO A 159 -32.01 15.54 7.35
CA PRO A 159 -33.39 16.02 7.29
C PRO A 159 -34.32 15.18 6.40
N LYS A 160 -33.82 14.68 5.27
CA LYS A 160 -34.60 13.86 4.30
C LYS A 160 -35.24 12.64 4.96
N TYR A 161 -34.46 11.88 5.73
CA TYR A 161 -34.91 10.64 6.35
C TYR A 161 -35.73 10.92 7.62
N ARG A 162 -35.31 11.91 8.39
CA ARG A 162 -36.03 12.38 9.59
C ARG A 162 -37.45 12.85 9.26
N ASN A 163 -37.63 13.66 8.21
CA ASN A 163 -38.94 14.15 7.80
C ASN A 163 -39.85 13.02 7.31
N ARG A 164 -39.30 12.08 6.52
CA ARG A 164 -40.03 10.89 6.09
C ARG A 164 -40.47 10.02 7.25
N ALA A 165 -39.61 9.84 8.26
CA ALA A 165 -39.95 9.12 9.48
C ALA A 165 -41.05 9.83 10.29
N LEU A 166 -41.03 11.17 10.34
CA LEU A 166 -42.10 11.97 10.96
C LEU A 166 -43.44 11.84 10.22
N GLU A 167 -43.43 11.87 8.89
CA GLU A 167 -44.64 11.68 8.07
C GLU A 167 -45.27 10.29 8.33
N ILE A 168 -44.45 9.24 8.37
CA ILE A 168 -44.90 7.89 8.68
C ILE A 168 -45.43 7.80 10.12
N ALA A 169 -44.73 8.40 11.09
CA ALA A 169 -45.18 8.47 12.47
C ALA A 169 -46.56 9.16 12.61
N GLN A 170 -46.80 10.23 11.83
CA GLN A 170 -48.07 10.93 11.78
C GLN A 170 -49.16 10.07 11.14
N GLN A 171 -48.87 9.38 10.02
CA GLN A 171 -49.79 8.44 9.37
C GLN A 171 -50.22 7.29 10.30
N GLN A 172 -49.30 6.80 11.12
CA GLN A 172 -49.56 5.74 12.09
C GLN A 172 -50.22 6.22 13.39
N GLY A 173 -50.48 7.53 13.52
CA GLY A 173 -51.14 8.11 14.70
C GLY A 173 -50.24 8.25 15.93
N PHE A 174 -48.93 8.05 15.81
CA PHE A 174 -47.98 8.25 16.91
C PHE A 174 -47.74 9.73 17.23
N ILE A 175 -47.99 10.62 16.27
CA ILE A 175 -47.85 12.07 16.42
C ILE A 175 -49.10 12.76 15.86
N SER A 176 -49.88 13.41 16.71
CA SER A 176 -51.07 14.19 16.32
C SER A 176 -50.70 15.59 15.82
N GLN A 177 -51.35 16.07 14.73
CA GLN A 177 -51.15 17.42 14.16
C GLN A 177 -51.47 18.57 15.13
N ASP A 178 -52.23 18.32 16.19
CA ASP A 178 -52.77 19.34 17.12
C ASP A 178 -51.94 19.59 18.40
N SER A 179 -50.64 19.26 18.40
CA SER A 179 -49.77 19.49 19.58
C SER A 179 -49.45 20.97 19.87
N GLY A 180 -49.99 21.91 19.07
CA GLY A 180 -49.81 23.34 19.27
C GLY A 180 -50.50 23.91 20.52
N ASN A 181 -51.49 23.23 21.12
CA ASN A 181 -52.25 23.85 22.22
C ASN A 181 -52.83 22.95 23.33
N ARG A 182 -52.44 21.66 23.43
CA ARG A 182 -52.73 20.86 24.64
C ARG A 182 -51.46 20.66 25.45
N LYS A 183 -51.34 21.39 26.57
CA LYS A 183 -50.45 21.01 27.68
C LYS A 183 -50.86 19.61 28.14
N VAL A 184 -50.14 18.59 27.69
CA VAL A 184 -50.20 17.26 28.29
C VAL A 184 -49.80 17.43 29.75
N LYS A 185 -50.72 17.11 30.66
CA LYS A 185 -50.59 17.35 32.10
C LYS A 185 -49.36 16.59 32.62
N GLY A 186 -48.29 17.32 32.96
CA GLY A 186 -47.18 16.80 33.79
C GLY A 186 -45.85 16.47 33.12
N LYS A 187 -45.66 16.61 31.80
CA LYS A 187 -44.36 16.31 31.14
C LYS A 187 -43.55 17.56 30.81
N SER A 188 -42.23 17.48 30.98
CA SER A 188 -41.32 18.59 30.63
C SER A 188 -41.13 18.71 29.12
N LYS A 189 -40.72 19.90 28.63
CA LYS A 189 -40.47 20.14 27.20
C LYS A 189 -39.33 19.26 26.65
N SER A 190 -38.36 18.90 27.50
CA SER A 190 -37.27 17.96 27.18
C SER A 190 -37.78 16.54 27.03
N GLU A 191 -38.63 16.06 27.96
CA GLU A 191 -39.23 14.72 27.88
C GLU A 191 -40.07 14.53 26.62
N LEU A 192 -40.86 15.54 26.24
CA LEU A 192 -41.64 15.49 25.00
C LEU A 192 -40.76 15.40 23.75
N LYS A 193 -39.56 16.00 23.78
CA LYS A 193 -38.61 15.93 22.67
C LYS A 193 -37.92 14.56 22.62
N GLU A 194 -37.58 13.98 23.76
CA GLU A 194 -37.02 12.63 23.84
C GLU A 194 -38.02 11.57 23.39
N GLU A 195 -39.30 11.71 23.75
CA GLU A 195 -40.38 10.84 23.25
C GLU A 195 -40.53 10.92 21.74
N GLN A 196 -40.50 12.13 21.17
CA GLN A 196 -40.50 12.32 19.72
C GLN A 196 -39.27 11.69 19.06
N GLU A 197 -38.08 11.88 19.62
CA GLU A 197 -36.85 11.28 19.09
C GLU A 197 -36.86 9.75 19.17
N ALA A 198 -37.43 9.16 20.23
CA ALA A 198 -37.62 7.73 20.37
C ALA A 198 -38.60 7.17 19.33
N ILE A 199 -39.72 7.87 19.06
CA ILE A 199 -40.69 7.49 18.03
C ILE A 199 -40.05 7.55 16.64
N ILE A 200 -39.31 8.62 16.33
CA ILE A 200 -38.61 8.76 15.05
C ILE A 200 -37.60 7.63 14.87
N ARG A 201 -36.83 7.31 15.92
CA ARG A 201 -35.88 6.19 15.92
C ARG A 201 -36.59 4.87 15.62
N MET A 202 -37.69 4.59 16.31
CA MET A 202 -38.49 3.37 16.11
C MET A 202 -38.99 3.25 14.67
N VAL A 203 -39.52 4.34 14.08
CA VAL A 203 -39.98 4.34 12.69
C VAL A 203 -38.84 4.09 11.72
N ILE A 204 -37.66 4.66 11.97
CA ILE A 204 -36.47 4.41 11.15
C ILE A 204 -36.06 2.94 11.24
N GLU A 205 -36.03 2.36 12.45
CA GLU A 205 -35.66 0.96 12.66
C GLU A 205 -36.65 -0.03 12.02
N GLU A 206 -37.95 0.28 12.00
CA GLU A 206 -38.98 -0.62 11.48
C GLU A 206 -39.21 -0.45 9.97
N LYS A 207 -39.13 0.78 9.45
CA LYS A 207 -39.54 1.12 8.07
C LYS A 207 -38.41 1.45 7.12
N MET A 208 -37.19 1.69 7.60
CA MET A 208 -36.05 1.87 6.71
C MET A 208 -35.30 0.57 6.54
N ASP A 209 -35.26 0.10 5.29
CA ASP A 209 -34.47 -1.03 4.85
C ASP A 209 -32.97 -0.71 4.92
N ILE A 210 -32.37 -0.80 6.11
CA ILE A 210 -30.93 -0.68 6.28
C ILE A 210 -30.28 -1.98 5.81
N LYS A 211 -29.93 -2.05 4.51
CA LYS A 211 -29.34 -3.23 3.87
C LYS A 211 -27.80 -3.24 3.93
N GLY A 212 -27.21 -4.41 3.73
CA GLY A 212 -25.77 -4.58 3.55
C GLY A 212 -24.96 -4.50 4.85
N ALA A 213 -23.79 -3.86 4.80
CA ALA A 213 -22.81 -3.84 5.90
C ALA A 213 -23.27 -3.09 7.18
N TYR A 214 -24.37 -2.37 7.07
CA TYR A 214 -25.00 -1.61 8.16
C TYR A 214 -26.30 -2.26 8.64
N ALA A 215 -26.65 -3.46 8.15
CA ALA A 215 -27.83 -4.17 8.61
C ALA A 215 -27.72 -4.55 10.10
N LYS A 216 -28.87 -4.77 10.73
CA LYS A 216 -28.94 -5.23 12.13
C LYS A 216 -28.21 -6.58 12.26
N PRO A 217 -27.21 -6.70 13.13
CA PRO A 217 -26.44 -7.94 13.24
C PRO A 217 -27.34 -9.06 13.76
N THR A 218 -27.23 -10.23 13.14
CA THR A 218 -27.93 -11.44 13.55
C THR A 218 -26.95 -12.42 14.19
N TYR A 219 -27.47 -13.39 14.94
CA TYR A 219 -26.61 -14.42 15.53
C TYR A 219 -25.93 -15.30 14.48
N TYR A 220 -26.50 -15.46 13.28
CA TYR A 220 -25.86 -16.16 12.16
C TYR A 220 -24.59 -15.47 11.65
N ASP A 221 -24.38 -14.18 11.96
CA ASP A 221 -23.19 -13.43 11.56
C ASP A 221 -21.98 -13.70 12.47
N ILE A 222 -22.19 -14.38 13.60
CA ILE A 222 -21.14 -14.69 14.56
C ILE A 222 -20.27 -15.85 14.04
N LEU A 223 -18.96 -15.65 14.00
CA LEU A 223 -17.99 -16.62 13.46
C LEU A 223 -18.16 -18.03 14.03
N TRP A 224 -18.40 -18.18 15.35
CA TRP A 224 -18.68 -19.48 15.96
C TRP A 224 -19.88 -20.20 15.34
N ILE A 225 -20.98 -19.48 15.13
CA ILE A 225 -22.20 -20.04 14.54
C ILE A 225 -21.97 -20.37 13.06
N GLN A 226 -21.23 -19.53 12.34
CA GLN A 226 -20.83 -19.79 10.97
C GLN A 226 -19.96 -21.05 10.86
N LEU A 227 -19.03 -21.26 11.78
CA LEU A 227 -18.15 -22.43 11.80
C LEU A 227 -18.92 -23.72 12.08
N ILE A 228 -19.88 -23.68 13.00
CA ILE A 228 -20.78 -24.81 13.29
C ILE A 228 -21.68 -25.14 12.10
N LEU A 229 -22.22 -24.12 11.42
CA LEU A 229 -23.09 -24.31 10.25
C LEU A 229 -22.31 -24.56 8.95
N SER A 230 -21.00 -24.30 8.94
CA SER A 230 -20.16 -24.39 7.74
C SER A 230 -20.20 -25.76 7.05
N PRO A 231 -20.22 -26.92 7.75
CA PRO A 231 -20.29 -28.21 7.06
C PRO A 231 -21.62 -28.36 6.30
N TYR A 232 -22.72 -27.90 6.89
CA TYR A 232 -24.03 -27.94 6.25
C TYR A 232 -24.12 -27.00 5.05
N THR A 233 -23.64 -25.76 5.18
CA THR A 233 -23.65 -24.80 4.06
C THR A 233 -22.72 -25.24 2.92
N LEU A 234 -21.56 -25.83 3.24
CA LEU A 234 -20.65 -26.43 2.26
C LEU A 234 -21.30 -27.61 1.53
N MET A 235 -21.99 -28.50 2.24
CA MET A 235 -22.71 -29.61 1.62
C MET A 235 -23.85 -29.15 0.71
N LYS A 236 -24.64 -28.17 1.16
CA LYS A 236 -25.68 -27.55 0.34
C LYS A 236 -25.11 -26.89 -0.92
N TYR A 237 -23.98 -26.19 -0.78
CA TYR A 237 -23.28 -25.59 -1.92
C TYR A 237 -22.74 -26.64 -2.89
N PHE A 238 -22.15 -27.73 -2.37
CA PHE A 238 -21.64 -28.83 -3.19
C PHE A 238 -22.76 -29.51 -3.97
N TYR A 239 -23.90 -29.78 -3.32
CA TYR A 239 -25.09 -30.30 -3.97
C TYR A 239 -25.59 -29.36 -5.09
N TRP A 240 -25.74 -28.07 -4.79
CA TRP A 240 -26.13 -27.07 -5.77
C TRP A 240 -25.14 -27.00 -6.95
N TYR A 241 -23.83 -27.08 -6.68
CA TYR A 241 -22.79 -27.03 -7.70
C TYR A 241 -22.78 -28.28 -8.60
N LEU A 242 -22.98 -29.47 -8.02
CA LEU A 242 -23.15 -30.70 -8.79
C LEU A 242 -24.40 -30.61 -9.68
N GLN A 243 -25.51 -30.13 -9.13
CA GLN A 243 -26.74 -29.92 -9.89
C GLN A 243 -26.54 -28.89 -11.02
N TRP A 244 -25.79 -27.83 -10.77
CA TRP A 244 -25.43 -26.82 -11.78
C TRP A 244 -24.61 -27.42 -12.93
N ILE A 245 -23.57 -28.19 -12.62
CA ILE A 245 -22.74 -28.88 -13.63
C ILE A 245 -23.62 -29.83 -14.45
N TRP A 246 -24.47 -30.62 -13.79
CA TRP A 246 -25.34 -31.56 -14.47
C TRP A 246 -26.31 -30.84 -15.43
N ASN A 247 -26.99 -29.80 -14.97
CA ASN A 247 -28.02 -29.10 -15.74
C ASN A 247 -27.45 -28.25 -16.89
N HIS A 248 -26.34 -27.55 -16.68
CA HIS A 248 -25.84 -26.58 -17.67
C HIS A 248 -24.63 -27.07 -18.46
N THR A 249 -23.74 -27.87 -17.85
CA THR A 249 -22.55 -28.40 -18.57
C THR A 249 -22.90 -29.66 -19.35
N ILE A 250 -23.72 -30.56 -18.79
CA ILE A 250 -24.07 -31.84 -19.42
C ILE A 250 -25.38 -31.73 -20.22
N LEU A 251 -26.48 -31.30 -19.58
CA LEU A 251 -27.81 -31.23 -20.19
C LEU A 251 -28.09 -29.96 -21.02
N LYS A 252 -27.27 -28.92 -20.89
CA LYS A 252 -27.39 -27.63 -21.60
C LYS A 252 -28.78 -26.98 -21.53
N LYS A 253 -29.44 -27.06 -20.37
CA LYS A 253 -30.73 -26.38 -20.14
C LYS A 253 -30.56 -24.85 -20.10
N PRO A 254 -31.57 -24.07 -20.56
CA PRO A 254 -31.56 -22.61 -20.44
C PRO A 254 -31.57 -22.19 -18.96
N TYR A 255 -30.91 -21.06 -18.66
CA TYR A 255 -30.83 -20.53 -17.30
C TYR A 255 -32.19 -20.00 -16.82
N ASN A 256 -32.52 -20.29 -15.57
CA ASN A 256 -33.61 -19.63 -14.87
C ASN A 256 -33.22 -18.21 -14.45
N ASP A 257 -34.18 -17.36 -14.08
CA ASP A 257 -33.90 -15.95 -13.75
C ASP A 257 -32.97 -15.80 -12.53
N ASP A 258 -33.13 -16.64 -11.51
CA ASP A 258 -32.22 -16.68 -10.35
C ASP A 258 -30.78 -17.08 -10.74
N GLU A 259 -30.65 -18.00 -11.71
CA GLU A 259 -29.35 -18.46 -12.21
C GLU A 259 -28.68 -17.38 -13.06
N LYS A 260 -29.46 -16.64 -13.85
CA LYS A 260 -28.99 -15.45 -14.58
C LYS A 260 -28.48 -14.38 -13.62
N LEU A 261 -29.24 -14.07 -12.57
CA LEU A 261 -28.84 -13.12 -11.53
C LEU A 261 -27.57 -13.58 -10.80
N TYR A 262 -27.42 -14.87 -10.54
CA TYR A 262 -26.18 -15.44 -9.97
C TYR A 262 -24.96 -15.17 -10.88
N ILE A 263 -25.11 -15.38 -12.19
CA ILE A 263 -24.03 -15.13 -13.17
C ILE A 263 -23.70 -13.64 -13.24
N ILE A 264 -24.72 -12.78 -13.30
CA ILE A 264 -24.55 -11.31 -13.32
C ILE A 264 -23.79 -10.86 -12.08
N ARG A 265 -24.16 -11.33 -10.88
CA ARG A 265 -23.44 -11.06 -9.64
C ARG A 265 -21.96 -11.45 -9.74
N LYS A 266 -21.67 -12.61 -10.31
CA LYS A 266 -20.28 -13.07 -10.52
C LYS A 266 -19.51 -12.19 -11.50
N PHE A 267 -20.16 -11.69 -12.55
CA PHE A 267 -19.53 -10.74 -13.48
C PHE A 267 -19.27 -9.37 -12.85
N LEU A 268 -20.19 -8.88 -12.00
CA LEU A 268 -20.03 -7.65 -11.23
C LEU A 268 -18.96 -7.75 -10.11
N LYS A 269 -18.56 -8.97 -9.72
CA LYS A 269 -17.59 -9.24 -8.64
C LYS A 269 -17.99 -8.65 -7.28
N ILE A 270 -19.28 -8.60 -6.98
CA ILE A 270 -19.79 -8.12 -5.69
C ILE A 270 -20.28 -9.28 -4.82
N GLY A 271 -20.22 -9.09 -3.49
CA GLY A 271 -20.69 -10.07 -2.52
C GLY A 271 -22.22 -10.25 -2.54
N GLU A 272 -22.72 -11.34 -1.95
CA GLU A 272 -24.16 -11.65 -1.91
C GLU A 272 -24.99 -10.56 -1.25
N HIS A 273 -24.57 -10.10 -0.07
CA HIS A 273 -25.28 -9.06 0.66
C HIS A 273 -25.35 -7.75 -0.13
N GLN A 274 -24.27 -7.39 -0.85
CA GLN A 274 -24.22 -6.17 -1.66
C GLN A 274 -25.11 -6.29 -2.91
N PHE A 275 -25.12 -7.46 -3.55
CA PHE A 275 -26.02 -7.73 -4.68
C PHE A 275 -27.49 -7.70 -4.23
N ASN A 276 -27.80 -8.26 -3.07
CA ASN A 276 -29.15 -8.25 -2.51
C ASN A 276 -29.62 -6.84 -2.10
N SER A 277 -28.69 -5.93 -1.78
CA SER A 277 -29.03 -4.52 -1.50
C SER A 277 -29.37 -3.69 -2.73
N ILE A 278 -29.06 -4.18 -3.93
CA ILE A 278 -29.47 -3.51 -5.19
C ILE A 278 -30.99 -3.53 -5.27
N GLU A 279 -31.58 -2.40 -5.69
CA GLU A 279 -33.02 -2.26 -5.86
C GLU A 279 -33.54 -3.24 -6.92
N ASP A 280 -34.76 -3.76 -6.72
CA ASP A 280 -35.25 -4.84 -7.58
C ASP A 280 -35.48 -4.39 -9.02
N HIS A 281 -35.82 -3.11 -9.23
CA HIS A 281 -35.94 -2.52 -10.56
C HIS A 281 -34.61 -2.54 -11.34
N GLU A 282 -33.47 -2.32 -10.67
CA GLU A 282 -32.16 -2.41 -11.32
C GLU A 282 -31.81 -3.87 -11.68
N LYS A 283 -32.19 -4.83 -10.84
CA LYS A 283 -32.00 -6.26 -11.14
C LYS A 283 -32.82 -6.69 -12.35
N GLU A 284 -34.05 -6.19 -12.47
CA GLU A 284 -34.88 -6.39 -13.66
C GLU A 284 -34.23 -5.80 -14.90
N ASP A 285 -33.62 -4.62 -14.81
CA ASP A 285 -32.91 -4.01 -15.93
C ASP A 285 -31.65 -4.81 -16.33
N TYR A 286 -30.96 -5.44 -15.38
CA TYR A 286 -29.88 -6.37 -15.69
C TYR A 286 -30.36 -7.60 -16.47
N LEU A 287 -31.57 -8.08 -16.16
CA LEU A 287 -32.20 -9.17 -16.90
C LEU A 287 -32.65 -8.71 -18.30
N LYS A 288 -33.30 -7.55 -18.42
CA LYS A 288 -33.72 -6.98 -19.72
C LYS A 288 -32.53 -6.77 -20.66
N ASN A 289 -31.39 -6.32 -20.13
CA ASN A 289 -30.16 -6.09 -20.90
C ASN A 289 -29.35 -7.38 -21.16
N GLU A 290 -29.83 -8.54 -20.70
CA GLU A 290 -29.19 -9.84 -20.86
C GLU A 290 -27.73 -9.90 -20.36
N LEU A 291 -27.47 -9.26 -19.22
CA LEU A 291 -26.11 -9.10 -18.69
C LEU A 291 -25.45 -10.41 -18.22
N TRP A 292 -26.19 -11.53 -18.18
CA TRP A 292 -25.60 -12.85 -17.95
C TRP A 292 -24.77 -13.34 -19.15
N ILE A 293 -24.86 -12.67 -20.31
CA ILE A 293 -24.03 -12.93 -21.49
C ILE A 293 -22.76 -12.08 -21.41
N LYS A 294 -21.60 -12.73 -21.33
CA LYS A 294 -20.29 -12.08 -21.11
C LYS A 294 -19.97 -10.94 -22.09
N ASN A 295 -20.36 -11.07 -23.36
CA ASN A 295 -20.10 -10.04 -24.37
C ASN A 295 -20.97 -8.80 -24.13
N LYS A 296 -22.27 -8.97 -23.85
CA LYS A 296 -23.19 -7.87 -23.53
C LYS A 296 -22.79 -7.18 -22.24
N PHE A 297 -22.38 -7.95 -21.22
CA PHE A 297 -21.86 -7.41 -19.97
C PHE A 297 -20.64 -6.49 -20.20
N LYS A 298 -19.68 -6.90 -21.04
CA LYS A 298 -18.48 -6.09 -21.33
C LYS A 298 -18.82 -4.77 -22.02
N VAL A 299 -19.78 -4.78 -22.94
CA VAL A 299 -20.25 -3.56 -23.63
C VAL A 299 -20.92 -2.64 -22.61
N TRP A 300 -21.90 -3.16 -21.86
CA TRP A 300 -22.59 -2.41 -20.82
C TRP A 300 -21.63 -1.84 -19.76
N GLN A 301 -20.61 -2.59 -19.36
CA GLN A 301 -19.61 -2.14 -18.40
C GLN A 301 -18.82 -0.94 -18.94
N LYS A 302 -18.37 -1.00 -20.20
CA LYS A 302 -17.69 0.12 -20.85
C LYS A 302 -18.60 1.35 -20.93
N ASP A 303 -19.83 1.17 -21.37
CA ASP A 303 -20.79 2.26 -21.48
C ASP A 303 -21.06 2.91 -20.10
N LYS A 304 -21.19 2.10 -19.05
CA LYS A 304 -21.38 2.59 -17.67
C LYS A 304 -20.14 3.33 -17.14
N GLU A 305 -18.93 2.86 -17.47
CA GLU A 305 -17.69 3.56 -17.12
C GLU A 305 -17.55 4.88 -17.90
N GLU A 306 -17.94 4.92 -19.16
CA GLU A 306 -17.93 6.13 -19.99
C GLU A 306 -18.98 7.15 -19.51
N THR A 307 -20.19 6.73 -19.16
CA THR A 307 -21.20 7.63 -18.60
C THR A 307 -20.77 8.19 -17.25
N MET A 308 -20.18 7.37 -16.37
CA MET A 308 -19.60 7.85 -15.11
C MET A 308 -18.45 8.83 -15.35
N LYS A 309 -17.55 8.56 -16.32
CA LYS A 309 -16.49 9.50 -16.70
C LYS A 309 -17.05 10.81 -17.26
N LYS A 310 -18.09 10.76 -18.09
CA LYS A 310 -18.78 11.95 -18.61
C LYS A 310 -19.44 12.73 -17.48
N GLN A 311 -20.15 12.08 -16.56
CA GLN A 311 -20.74 12.75 -15.40
C GLN A 311 -19.69 13.36 -14.47
N LEU A 312 -18.56 12.69 -14.24
CA LEU A 312 -17.44 13.24 -13.46
C LEU A 312 -16.77 14.41 -14.18
N ALA A 313 -16.58 14.30 -15.49
CA ALA A 313 -16.04 15.36 -16.33
C ALA A 313 -17.01 16.55 -16.40
N GLU A 314 -18.31 16.33 -16.53
CA GLU A 314 -19.33 17.38 -16.51
C GLU A 314 -19.39 18.03 -15.14
N ASN A 315 -19.49 17.27 -14.04
CA ASN A 315 -19.51 17.85 -12.69
C ASN A 315 -18.23 18.60 -12.32
N SER A 316 -17.07 18.20 -12.85
CA SER A 316 -15.79 18.90 -12.63
C SER A 316 -15.53 20.03 -13.61
N SER A 317 -15.99 19.93 -14.86
CA SER A 317 -15.76 20.93 -15.91
C SER A 317 -16.85 22.00 -15.92
N SER A 318 -18.11 21.67 -15.61
CA SER A 318 -19.22 22.63 -15.56
C SER A 318 -19.14 23.55 -14.34
N ALA A 319 -18.50 23.13 -13.26
CA ALA A 319 -18.29 23.94 -12.06
C ALA A 319 -17.10 24.91 -12.17
N LEU A 320 -16.21 24.73 -13.16
CA LEU A 320 -14.90 25.39 -13.24
C LEU A 320 -14.64 26.15 -14.54
N LYS A 321 -15.40 25.89 -15.62
CA LYS A 321 -15.17 26.54 -16.93
C LYS A 321 -15.45 28.04 -16.97
N ASP A 322 -16.23 28.56 -16.03
CA ASP A 322 -16.69 29.97 -16.03
C ASP A 322 -16.30 30.76 -14.76
N VAL A 323 -15.30 30.31 -14.00
CA VAL A 323 -14.86 31.03 -12.78
C VAL A 323 -13.50 31.69 -13.00
N ASP A 324 -13.49 33.00 -13.23
CA ASP A 324 -12.28 33.80 -13.18
C ASP A 324 -11.74 33.85 -11.74
N ILE A 325 -10.53 33.32 -11.54
CA ILE A 325 -9.86 33.30 -10.24
C ILE A 325 -8.81 34.42 -10.17
N TYR A 326 -8.98 35.34 -9.23
CA TYR A 326 -8.05 36.44 -8.97
C TYR A 326 -7.24 36.17 -7.70
N LEU A 327 -5.92 36.14 -7.83
CA LEU A 327 -4.98 36.05 -6.71
C LEU A 327 -4.65 37.47 -6.19
N THR A 328 -4.77 37.70 -4.89
CA THR A 328 -4.42 39.00 -4.27
C THR A 328 -3.90 38.83 -2.85
N TYR A 329 -3.03 39.72 -2.39
CA TYR A 329 -2.64 39.82 -0.98
C TYR A 329 -3.41 40.90 -0.22
N LYS A 330 -4.16 41.75 -0.95
CA LYS A 330 -5.01 42.81 -0.40
C LYS A 330 -6.45 42.32 -0.32
N SER A 331 -7.07 42.49 0.85
CA SER A 331 -8.46 42.08 1.10
C SER A 331 -9.51 42.89 0.34
N ASN A 332 -9.14 44.03 -0.25
CA ASN A 332 -10.08 44.98 -0.83
C ASN A 332 -9.95 44.98 -2.36
N ASN A 333 -10.80 44.22 -3.06
CA ASN A 333 -10.83 44.16 -4.52
C ASN A 333 -12.28 44.18 -5.04
N ASN A 334 -12.63 45.19 -5.83
CA ASN A 334 -13.91 45.31 -6.57
C ASN A 334 -13.88 44.53 -7.90
N LYS A 335 -13.27 43.33 -7.95
CA LYS A 335 -13.22 42.53 -9.18
C LYS A 335 -14.36 41.52 -9.20
N GLU A 336 -15.09 41.47 -10.30
CA GLU A 336 -16.11 40.43 -10.56
C GLU A 336 -15.39 39.11 -10.82
N GLY A 337 -15.49 38.16 -9.89
CA GLY A 337 -14.85 36.86 -9.97
C GLY A 337 -14.41 36.36 -8.60
N LYS A 338 -13.82 35.16 -8.56
CA LYS A 338 -13.42 34.53 -7.30
C LYS A 338 -12.06 35.01 -6.83
N VAL A 339 -12.01 35.68 -5.69
CA VAL A 339 -10.76 36.20 -5.11
C VAL A 339 -10.15 35.20 -4.11
N VAL A 340 -8.91 34.79 -4.35
CA VAL A 340 -8.11 33.94 -3.47
C VAL A 340 -7.01 34.77 -2.81
N LEU A 341 -7.02 34.81 -1.47
CA LEU A 341 -6.05 35.56 -0.68
C LEU A 341 -4.72 34.80 -0.55
N CYS A 342 -3.66 35.43 -1.03
CA CYS A 342 -2.27 34.98 -0.89
C CYS A 342 -1.60 35.73 0.26
N ALA A 343 -0.81 35.03 1.05
CA ALA A 343 0.00 35.67 2.07
C ALA A 343 1.19 36.44 1.45
N PRO A 344 1.71 37.48 2.13
CA PRO A 344 2.81 38.27 1.60
C PRO A 344 4.12 37.47 1.52
N VAL A 345 4.96 37.85 0.56
CA VAL A 345 6.34 37.38 0.46
C VAL A 345 7.24 38.37 1.21
N GLN A 346 8.08 37.86 2.11
CA GLN A 346 9.05 38.62 2.86
C GLN A 346 10.45 38.25 2.38
N CYS A 347 11.16 39.20 1.77
CA CYS A 347 12.57 39.03 1.43
C CYS A 347 13.44 39.46 2.60
N VAL A 348 14.29 38.56 3.08
CA VAL A 348 15.26 38.85 4.15
C VAL A 348 16.65 38.94 3.54
N SER A 349 17.21 40.15 3.56
CA SER A 349 18.62 40.46 3.27
C SER A 349 19.36 40.88 4.54
N ASP A 350 20.69 40.81 4.51
CA ASP A 350 21.53 41.26 5.63
C ASP A 350 21.38 42.76 5.90
N ASP A 351 21.06 43.54 4.86
CA ASP A 351 20.67 44.94 4.95
C ASP A 351 19.14 45.07 5.13
N LYS A 352 18.70 45.68 6.25
CA LYS A 352 17.27 45.80 6.61
C LYS A 352 16.48 46.82 5.77
N ASN A 353 17.14 47.62 4.93
CA ASN A 353 16.53 48.74 4.19
C ASN A 353 16.44 48.51 2.67
N THR A 354 16.81 47.34 2.16
CA THR A 354 16.88 47.10 0.72
C THR A 354 15.63 46.36 0.25
N GLU A 355 14.75 47.04 -0.47
CA GLU A 355 13.68 46.37 -1.21
C GLU A 355 14.28 45.63 -2.40
N VAL A 356 14.11 44.31 -2.46
CA VAL A 356 14.62 43.47 -3.55
C VAL A 356 13.52 43.28 -4.59
N LEU A 357 13.78 43.72 -5.81
CA LEU A 357 12.87 43.49 -6.93
C LEU A 357 12.83 42.01 -7.32
N ALA A 358 11.69 41.54 -7.82
CA ALA A 358 11.54 40.13 -8.23
C ALA A 358 12.59 39.73 -9.29
N GLU A 359 12.84 40.58 -10.28
CA GLU A 359 13.85 40.36 -11.33
C GLU A 359 15.26 40.18 -10.75
N GLU A 360 15.62 40.99 -9.76
CA GLU A 360 16.91 40.88 -9.08
C GLU A 360 17.03 39.56 -8.31
N PHE A 361 15.94 39.12 -7.67
CA PHE A 361 15.89 37.84 -6.96
C PHE A 361 16.06 36.66 -7.92
N TYR A 362 15.34 36.64 -9.04
CA TYR A 362 15.49 35.62 -10.09
C TYR A 362 16.93 35.56 -10.64
N LYS A 363 17.51 36.74 -10.91
CA LYS A 363 18.88 36.86 -11.42
C LYS A 363 19.90 36.36 -10.41
N LYS A 364 19.71 36.68 -9.12
CA LYS A 364 20.55 36.18 -8.04
C LYS A 364 20.47 34.65 -7.91
N ARG A 365 19.26 34.06 -7.92
CA ARG A 365 19.10 32.59 -7.90
C ARG A 365 19.76 31.89 -9.08
N SER A 366 19.69 32.49 -10.26
CA SER A 366 20.36 31.97 -11.46
C SER A 366 21.89 31.98 -11.30
N ILE A 367 22.44 33.02 -10.69
CA ILE A 367 23.88 33.12 -10.36
C ILE A 367 24.27 32.09 -9.30
N ASP A 368 23.47 31.92 -8.24
CA ASP A 368 23.70 30.92 -7.18
C ASP A 368 23.79 29.51 -7.78
N MET A 369 22.84 29.15 -8.67
CA MET A 369 22.82 27.88 -9.39
C MET A 369 24.10 27.66 -10.22
N ARG A 370 24.56 28.70 -10.92
CA ARG A 370 25.82 28.64 -11.69
C ARG A 370 27.02 28.41 -10.78
N LEU A 371 27.17 29.21 -9.72
CA LEU A 371 28.29 29.12 -8.79
C LEU A 371 28.36 27.75 -8.10
N MET A 372 27.20 27.17 -7.75
CA MET A 372 27.14 25.81 -7.20
C MET A 372 27.64 24.75 -8.19
N ALA A 373 27.25 24.87 -9.47
CA ALA A 373 27.70 23.95 -10.50
C ALA A 373 29.22 24.06 -10.73
N GLU A 374 29.75 25.29 -10.80
CA GLU A 374 31.19 25.54 -10.93
C GLU A 374 31.98 24.93 -9.75
N HIS A 375 31.51 25.13 -8.52
CA HIS A 375 32.14 24.56 -7.34
C HIS A 375 32.08 23.03 -7.31
N LYS A 376 30.94 22.43 -7.71
CA LYS A 376 30.74 20.97 -7.70
C LYS A 376 31.61 20.25 -8.73
N TYR A 377 31.76 20.82 -9.92
CA TYR A 377 32.49 20.19 -11.03
C TYR A 377 33.92 20.71 -11.20
N GLY A 378 34.34 21.73 -10.45
CA GLY A 378 35.68 22.30 -10.53
C GLY A 378 35.99 22.97 -11.87
N LEU A 379 34.96 23.36 -12.62
CA LEU A 379 35.07 23.97 -13.95
C LEU A 379 34.58 25.41 -13.89
N ARG A 380 35.31 26.34 -14.52
CA ARG A 380 34.76 27.67 -14.83
C ARG A 380 33.86 27.52 -16.05
N ILE A 381 32.57 27.81 -15.88
CA ILE A 381 31.64 27.74 -16.99
C ILE A 381 31.84 29.01 -17.82
N ILE A 382 32.58 28.87 -18.92
CA ILE A 382 32.80 29.93 -19.90
C ILE A 382 31.42 30.39 -20.42
N SER A 383 31.27 31.68 -20.70
CA SER A 383 30.09 32.40 -21.18
C SER A 383 29.49 31.88 -22.51
N ASN A 384 29.18 30.59 -22.60
CA ASN A 384 28.42 30.04 -23.70
C ASN A 384 26.94 30.45 -23.48
N PRO A 385 26.28 31.03 -24.50
CA PRO A 385 24.87 31.41 -24.42
C PRO A 385 23.94 30.27 -23.94
N GLY A 386 24.23 29.02 -24.32
CA GLY A 386 23.42 27.86 -23.92
C GLY A 386 23.46 27.54 -22.42
N TRP A 387 24.63 27.69 -21.78
CA TRP A 387 24.76 27.48 -20.34
C TRP A 387 24.07 28.60 -19.54
N GLN A 388 24.14 29.84 -20.01
CA GLN A 388 23.45 30.96 -19.38
C GLN A 388 21.93 30.80 -19.42
N ASP A 389 21.37 30.41 -20.56
CA ASP A 389 19.93 30.13 -20.69
C ASP A 389 19.49 29.02 -19.72
N MET A 390 20.26 27.93 -19.64
CA MET A 390 20.00 26.84 -18.70
C MET A 390 19.98 27.33 -17.24
N PHE A 391 20.98 28.12 -16.81
CA PHE A 391 21.01 28.63 -15.43
C PHE A 391 19.88 29.62 -15.13
N ASN A 392 19.45 30.41 -16.11
CA ASN A 392 18.27 31.27 -15.97
C ASN A 392 17.00 30.42 -15.76
N LYS A 393 16.81 29.38 -16.57
CA LYS A 393 15.68 28.44 -16.40
C LYS A 393 15.71 27.75 -15.03
N LEU A 394 16.88 27.30 -14.58
CA LEU A 394 17.07 26.68 -13.26
C LEU A 394 16.78 27.66 -12.13
N GLY A 395 17.25 28.90 -12.24
CA GLY A 395 16.98 29.96 -11.25
C GLY A 395 15.50 30.31 -11.17
N SER A 396 14.83 30.47 -12.31
CA SER A 396 13.38 30.68 -12.38
C SER A 396 12.59 29.55 -11.75
N ALA A 397 12.90 28.31 -12.10
CA ALA A 397 12.25 27.14 -11.53
C ALA A 397 12.49 27.00 -10.02
N ALA A 398 13.69 27.35 -9.54
CA ALA A 398 14.03 27.40 -8.12
C ALA A 398 13.12 28.35 -7.35
N VAL A 399 12.96 29.57 -7.84
CA VAL A 399 12.05 30.55 -7.23
C VAL A 399 10.61 30.05 -7.28
N SER A 400 10.13 29.56 -8.44
CA SER A 400 8.75 29.08 -8.58
C SER A 400 8.43 27.97 -7.59
N ILE A 401 9.30 26.98 -7.45
CA ILE A 401 9.07 25.87 -6.50
C ILE A 401 9.24 26.34 -5.05
N GLU A 402 10.21 27.21 -4.75
CA GLU A 402 10.39 27.80 -3.40
C GLU A 402 9.10 28.51 -2.93
N LEU A 403 8.43 29.24 -3.83
CA LEU A 403 7.16 29.90 -3.56
C LEU A 403 5.97 28.91 -3.47
N LEU A 404 5.87 27.97 -4.40
CA LEU A 404 4.71 27.07 -4.51
C LEU A 404 4.71 25.92 -3.50
N GLN A 405 5.86 25.58 -2.90
CA GLN A 405 5.95 24.59 -1.82
C GLN A 405 5.28 25.05 -0.51
N ILE A 406 5.02 26.34 -0.36
CA ILE A 406 4.36 26.89 0.83
C ILE A 406 2.86 27.00 0.59
N LYS A 407 2.07 26.79 1.64
CA LYS A 407 0.62 26.99 1.57
C LYS A 407 0.32 28.43 1.19
N ILE A 408 -0.63 28.64 0.27
CA ILE A 408 -0.96 29.97 -0.27
C ILE A 408 -1.35 31.00 0.80
N ASN A 409 -1.89 30.53 1.92
CA ASN A 409 -2.31 31.35 3.06
C ASN A 409 -1.21 31.58 4.12
N ARG A 410 0.02 31.10 3.90
CA ARG A 410 1.16 31.28 4.81
C ARG A 410 2.21 32.19 4.18
N PRO A 411 2.75 33.16 4.94
CA PRO A 411 3.75 34.06 4.42
C PRO A 411 5.00 33.29 4.02
N VAL A 412 5.61 33.68 2.90
CA VAL A 412 6.82 33.06 2.36
C VAL A 412 8.02 33.92 2.72
N VAL A 413 9.03 33.32 3.35
CA VAL A 413 10.27 34.03 3.70
C VAL A 413 11.37 33.64 2.71
N CYS A 414 11.71 34.56 1.81
CA CYS A 414 12.78 34.39 0.82
C CYS A 414 14.09 34.92 1.39
N LYS A 415 15.04 34.03 1.67
CA LYS A 415 16.39 34.43 2.09
C LYS A 415 17.25 34.72 0.86
N VAL A 416 17.64 35.99 0.72
CA VAL A 416 18.34 36.47 -0.49
C VAL A 416 19.78 35.93 -0.53
N ASN A 417 20.52 36.01 0.58
CA ASN A 417 21.94 35.63 0.64
C ASN A 417 22.19 34.18 1.10
N ASP A 418 21.15 33.34 1.13
CA ASP A 418 21.27 31.93 1.51
C ASP A 418 21.20 31.03 0.25
N PRO A 419 22.36 30.67 -0.34
CA PRO A 419 22.41 29.77 -1.48
C PRO A 419 21.91 28.35 -1.10
N ALA A 420 21.96 27.95 0.17
CA ALA A 420 21.47 26.63 0.57
C ALA A 420 19.95 26.46 0.39
N SER A 421 19.17 27.56 0.43
CA SER A 421 17.74 27.55 0.10
C SER A 421 17.46 26.98 -1.30
N CYS A 422 18.36 27.25 -2.23
CA CYS A 422 18.26 26.86 -3.63
C CYS A 422 18.45 25.35 -3.88
N THR A 423 19.01 24.60 -2.91
CA THR A 423 19.39 23.19 -3.10
C THR A 423 18.29 22.18 -2.77
N LYS A 424 17.24 22.59 -2.04
CA LYS A 424 16.30 21.64 -1.41
C LYS A 424 15.07 21.27 -2.23
N GLY A 425 14.76 22.00 -3.31
CA GLY A 425 13.52 21.82 -4.09
C GLY A 425 13.74 21.65 -5.59
N ALA A 426 13.71 22.76 -6.34
CA ALA A 426 13.71 22.72 -7.81
C ALA A 426 14.98 22.14 -8.40
N SER A 427 16.14 22.56 -7.91
CA SER A 427 17.44 22.09 -8.42
C SER A 427 17.53 20.57 -8.31
N PHE A 428 17.01 19.99 -7.22
CA PHE A 428 16.94 18.56 -7.02
C PHE A 428 15.96 17.86 -7.97
N ILE A 429 14.78 18.43 -8.19
CA ILE A 429 13.79 17.90 -9.15
C ILE A 429 14.35 17.91 -10.58
N LEU A 430 14.93 19.04 -11.00
CA LEU A 430 15.46 19.23 -12.36
C LEU A 430 16.70 18.37 -12.59
N TYR A 431 17.55 18.21 -11.57
CA TYR A 431 18.66 17.27 -11.61
C TYR A 431 18.20 15.83 -11.82
N ASN A 432 17.13 15.40 -11.15
CA ASN A 432 16.57 14.06 -11.36
C ASN A 432 15.93 13.91 -12.75
N CYS A 433 15.34 14.98 -13.29
CA CYS A 433 14.84 15.01 -14.68
C CYS A 433 15.99 14.83 -15.70
N ALA A 434 17.10 15.55 -15.52
CA ALA A 434 18.29 15.43 -16.36
C ALA A 434 18.93 14.03 -16.24
N ARG A 435 19.00 13.48 -15.02
CA ARG A 435 19.50 12.14 -14.76
C ARG A 435 18.66 11.06 -15.46
N LEU A 436 17.33 11.13 -15.35
CA LEU A 436 16.42 10.21 -16.03
C LEU A 436 16.56 10.30 -17.56
N SER A 437 16.63 11.52 -18.09
CA SER A 437 16.83 11.75 -19.52
C SER A 437 18.16 11.17 -20.01
N THR A 438 19.23 11.34 -19.23
CA THR A 438 20.55 10.78 -19.54
C THR A 438 20.55 9.26 -19.49
N LEU A 439 19.95 8.67 -18.45
CA LEU A 439 19.80 7.22 -18.28
C LEU A 439 19.08 6.57 -19.47
N LEU A 440 17.93 7.12 -19.86
CA LEU A 440 17.13 6.60 -20.97
C LEU A 440 17.84 6.78 -22.32
N LYS A 441 18.51 7.92 -22.52
CA LYS A 441 19.35 8.15 -23.71
C LYS A 441 20.52 7.17 -23.79
N GLU A 442 21.15 6.84 -22.66
CA GLU A 442 22.23 5.85 -22.60
C GLU A 442 21.71 4.45 -22.95
N PHE A 443 20.52 4.07 -22.45
CA PHE A 443 19.85 2.84 -22.85
C PHE A 443 19.59 2.81 -24.37
N GLU A 444 18.97 3.85 -24.94
CA GLU A 444 18.72 3.94 -26.38
C GLU A 444 20.01 3.83 -27.22
N ASN A 445 21.09 4.48 -26.77
CA ASN A 445 22.39 4.39 -27.44
C ASN A 445 22.96 2.97 -27.39
N LYS A 446 22.78 2.24 -26.28
CA LYS A 446 23.19 0.84 -26.14
C LYS A 446 22.33 -0.11 -26.98
N VAL A 447 21.06 0.22 -27.19
CA VAL A 447 20.20 -0.51 -28.15
C VAL A 447 20.68 -0.26 -29.58
N LYS A 448 20.97 1.00 -29.94
CA LYS A 448 21.49 1.36 -31.28
C LYS A 448 22.83 0.69 -31.57
N SER A 449 23.70 0.56 -30.57
CA SER A 449 24.98 -0.15 -30.71
C SER A 449 24.87 -1.68 -30.60
N LYS A 450 23.65 -2.24 -30.52
CA LYS A 450 23.35 -3.68 -30.40
C LYS A 450 23.93 -4.33 -29.14
N ILE A 451 24.24 -3.55 -28.10
CA ILE A 451 24.67 -4.06 -26.79
C ILE A 451 23.46 -4.54 -25.97
N TYR A 452 22.34 -3.82 -26.07
CA TYR A 452 21.07 -4.20 -25.45
C TYR A 452 20.01 -4.55 -26.50
N PRO A 453 19.10 -5.47 -26.20
CA PRO A 453 17.91 -5.70 -27.02
C PRO A 453 16.96 -4.47 -26.97
N PRO A 454 16.11 -4.29 -27.99
CA PRO A 454 15.10 -3.24 -27.97
C PRO A 454 14.11 -3.47 -26.82
N LEU A 455 13.56 -2.37 -26.31
CA LEU A 455 12.59 -2.41 -25.21
C LEU A 455 11.30 -3.13 -25.68
N PRO A 456 10.89 -4.24 -25.05
CA PRO A 456 9.68 -4.96 -25.40
C PRO A 456 8.43 -4.19 -24.97
N ASN A 457 7.28 -4.59 -25.51
CA ASN A 457 6.00 -4.01 -25.12
C ASN A 457 5.68 -4.30 -23.64
N TYR A 458 4.77 -3.52 -23.05
CA TYR A 458 4.35 -3.69 -21.65
C TYR A 458 3.74 -5.06 -21.38
N GLU A 459 3.03 -5.66 -22.34
CA GLU A 459 2.42 -6.99 -22.19
C GLU A 459 3.44 -8.15 -22.13
N GLU A 460 4.63 -7.94 -22.69
CA GLU A 460 5.71 -8.92 -22.78
C GLU A 460 6.75 -8.76 -21.67
N THR A 461 6.66 -7.66 -20.91
CA THR A 461 7.61 -7.34 -19.84
C THR A 461 7.17 -7.99 -18.53
N ASP A 462 8.07 -8.75 -17.92
CA ASP A 462 7.82 -9.32 -16.59
C ASP A 462 8.12 -8.31 -15.47
N PHE A 463 7.08 -7.62 -14.99
CA PHE A 463 7.18 -6.68 -13.88
C PHE A 463 7.30 -7.35 -12.50
N THR A 464 7.13 -8.68 -12.40
CA THR A 464 7.32 -9.38 -11.10
C THR A 464 8.78 -9.35 -10.62
N LEU A 465 9.70 -9.02 -11.53
CA LEU A 465 11.13 -8.86 -11.27
C LEU A 465 11.47 -7.55 -10.53
N LEU A 466 10.52 -6.64 -10.36
CA LEU A 466 10.69 -5.45 -9.53
C LEU A 466 10.50 -5.84 -8.05
N THR A 467 11.59 -6.11 -7.35
CA THR A 467 11.56 -6.64 -5.97
C THR A 467 11.95 -5.60 -4.92
N HIS A 468 12.54 -4.47 -5.32
CA HIS A 468 13.04 -3.49 -4.35
C HIS A 468 11.90 -2.66 -3.75
N PRO A 469 11.94 -2.35 -2.44
CA PRO A 469 10.87 -1.62 -1.79
C PRO A 469 10.66 -0.24 -2.41
N GLU A 470 11.73 0.42 -2.88
CA GLU A 470 11.65 1.71 -3.56
C GLU A 470 10.92 1.61 -4.92
N GLU A 471 11.01 0.48 -5.64
CA GLU A 471 10.30 0.26 -6.91
C GLU A 471 8.78 0.24 -6.67
N TRP A 472 8.35 -0.42 -5.59
CA TRP A 472 6.94 -0.48 -5.18
C TRP A 472 6.43 0.85 -4.63
N GLU A 473 7.26 1.56 -3.86
CA GLU A 473 6.92 2.89 -3.35
C GLU A 473 6.74 3.88 -4.52
N LEU A 474 7.68 3.90 -5.47
CA LEU A 474 7.57 4.70 -6.70
C LEU A 474 6.26 4.40 -7.43
N LEU A 475 5.94 3.13 -7.63
CA LEU A 475 4.75 2.72 -8.36
C LEU A 475 3.44 3.07 -7.64
N TYR A 476 3.27 2.61 -6.40
CA TYR A 476 1.98 2.68 -5.69
C TYR A 476 1.73 4.00 -5.00
N VAL A 477 2.77 4.68 -4.51
CA VAL A 477 2.62 5.92 -3.74
C VAL A 477 2.64 7.13 -4.65
N TYR A 478 3.47 7.12 -5.70
CA TYR A 478 3.68 8.30 -6.53
C TYR A 478 3.05 8.16 -7.92
N LEU A 479 3.42 7.13 -8.70
CA LEU A 479 2.97 7.01 -10.09
C LEU A 479 1.44 6.79 -10.18
N LEU A 480 0.91 5.82 -9.45
CA LEU A 480 -0.53 5.50 -9.50
C LEU A 480 -1.41 6.55 -8.81
N GLN A 481 -0.89 7.26 -7.80
CA GLN A 481 -1.65 8.29 -7.08
C GLN A 481 -1.53 9.68 -7.70
N PHE A 482 -0.66 9.88 -8.69
CA PHE A 482 -0.45 11.19 -9.31
C PHE A 482 -1.76 11.87 -9.76
N PRO A 483 -2.71 11.17 -10.43
CA PRO A 483 -3.99 11.79 -10.80
C PRO A 483 -4.79 12.27 -9.57
N SER A 484 -4.82 11.47 -8.50
CA SER A 484 -5.49 11.82 -7.24
C SER A 484 -4.83 13.02 -6.57
N VAL A 485 -3.49 13.12 -6.61
CA VAL A 485 -2.74 14.27 -6.08
C VAL A 485 -3.12 15.53 -6.84
N VAL A 486 -3.12 15.49 -8.18
CA VAL A 486 -3.52 16.63 -9.02
C VAL A 486 -4.96 17.04 -8.72
N GLN A 487 -5.89 16.09 -8.66
CA GLN A 487 -7.29 16.36 -8.34
C GLN A 487 -7.44 16.97 -6.93
N SER A 488 -6.67 16.51 -5.95
CA SER A 488 -6.69 17.06 -4.59
C SER A 488 -6.23 18.52 -4.51
N CYS A 489 -5.41 18.98 -5.47
CA CYS A 489 -4.94 20.36 -5.52
C CYS A 489 -6.06 21.35 -5.87
N ILE A 490 -7.06 20.89 -6.64
CA ILE A 490 -8.16 21.71 -7.19
C ILE A 490 -9.53 21.40 -6.59
N LYS A 491 -9.67 20.31 -5.82
CA LYS A 491 -10.96 19.84 -5.26
C LYS A 491 -11.72 20.93 -4.50
N ASP A 492 -11.01 21.69 -3.67
CA ASP A 492 -11.59 22.68 -2.75
C ASP A 492 -11.35 24.12 -3.24
N ILE A 493 -11.18 24.31 -4.56
CA ILE A 493 -10.95 25.62 -5.16
C ILE A 493 -12.15 26.56 -4.92
N LEU A 494 -13.37 26.00 -4.88
CA LEU A 494 -14.61 26.67 -4.52
C LEU A 494 -14.69 27.07 -3.03
N GLU A 495 -13.76 26.63 -2.20
CA GLU A 495 -13.65 27.00 -0.77
C GLU A 495 -12.41 27.87 -0.49
N ASN A 496 -11.78 28.46 -1.52
CA ASN A 496 -10.51 29.22 -1.41
C ASN A 496 -9.32 28.39 -0.90
N ASN A 497 -9.40 27.06 -0.99
CA ASN A 497 -8.42 26.16 -0.41
C ASN A 497 -7.61 25.48 -1.53
N ILE A 498 -6.70 26.24 -2.14
CA ILE A 498 -5.81 25.76 -3.19
C ILE A 498 -4.59 25.07 -2.58
N LYS A 499 -4.36 23.81 -2.94
CA LYS A 499 -3.35 22.95 -2.30
C LYS A 499 -2.18 22.59 -3.24
N ILE A 500 -1.73 23.53 -4.08
CA ILE A 500 -0.62 23.30 -5.05
C ILE A 500 0.66 22.80 -4.38
N HIS A 501 0.96 23.23 -3.15
CA HIS A 501 2.08 22.72 -2.35
C HIS A 501 2.12 21.19 -2.24
N ASN A 502 0.97 20.50 -2.26
CA ASN A 502 0.91 19.04 -2.25
C ASN A 502 1.54 18.43 -3.51
N LEU A 503 1.34 19.06 -4.68
CA LEU A 503 1.96 18.63 -5.93
C LEU A 503 3.49 18.82 -5.85
N CYS A 504 3.96 19.98 -5.40
CA CYS A 504 5.40 20.23 -5.25
C CYS A 504 6.05 19.25 -4.25
N HIS A 505 5.39 18.96 -3.12
CA HIS A 505 5.85 17.97 -2.17
C HIS A 505 5.86 16.56 -2.76
N ALA A 506 4.81 16.15 -3.49
CA ALA A 506 4.75 14.85 -4.13
C ALA A 506 5.89 14.64 -5.13
N LEU A 507 6.16 15.64 -5.98
CA LEU A 507 7.28 15.59 -6.94
C LEU A 507 8.64 15.56 -6.24
N THR A 508 8.82 16.36 -5.18
CA THR A 508 10.07 16.38 -4.41
C THR A 508 10.32 15.03 -3.75
N SER A 509 9.32 14.46 -3.08
CA SER A 509 9.41 13.16 -2.41
C SER A 509 9.64 12.03 -3.42
N MET A 510 8.95 12.03 -4.56
CA MET A 510 9.18 11.04 -5.63
C MET A 510 10.63 11.09 -6.15
N CYS A 511 11.18 12.29 -6.37
CA CYS A 511 12.60 12.46 -6.76
C CYS A 511 13.57 11.97 -5.68
N LEU A 512 13.18 12.07 -4.40
CA LEU A 512 13.97 11.63 -3.26
C LEU A 512 14.02 10.10 -3.20
N THR A 513 12.86 9.44 -3.30
CA THR A 513 12.74 7.98 -3.41
C THR A 513 13.48 7.46 -4.65
N PHE A 514 13.32 8.11 -5.80
CA PHE A 514 14.05 7.74 -7.02
C PHE A 514 15.57 7.91 -6.86
N SER A 515 16.04 8.95 -6.18
CA SER A 515 17.47 9.12 -5.93
C SER A 515 18.05 8.01 -5.05
N VAL A 516 17.33 7.57 -4.02
CA VAL A 516 17.72 6.43 -3.19
C VAL A 516 17.74 5.14 -4.01
N TYR A 517 16.69 4.92 -4.80
CA TYR A 517 16.60 3.78 -5.71
C TYR A 517 17.77 3.73 -6.69
N TYR A 518 18.05 4.85 -7.38
CA TYR A 518 19.12 4.96 -8.37
C TYR A 518 20.51 4.71 -7.79
N GLN A 519 20.75 5.09 -6.53
CA GLN A 519 22.02 4.84 -5.84
C GLN A 519 22.20 3.36 -5.45
N ARG A 520 21.12 2.70 -5.04
CA ARG A 520 21.14 1.32 -4.53
C ARG A 520 21.03 0.28 -5.63
N VAL A 521 20.34 0.61 -6.71
CA VAL A 521 19.93 -0.35 -7.74
C VAL A 521 20.51 0.04 -9.08
N ARG A 522 21.29 -0.88 -9.65
CA ARG A 522 21.84 -0.73 -11.00
C ARG A 522 20.72 -0.94 -12.03
N ILE A 523 20.21 0.17 -12.57
CA ILE A 523 19.16 0.15 -13.61
C ILE A 523 19.72 -0.40 -14.94
N LEU A 524 20.83 0.16 -15.43
CA LEU A 524 21.55 -0.38 -16.59
C LEU A 524 22.49 -1.51 -16.15
N THR A 525 21.97 -2.73 -16.19
CA THR A 525 22.69 -3.96 -15.83
C THR A 525 23.76 -4.31 -16.87
N GLU A 526 24.63 -5.26 -16.53
CA GLU A 526 25.56 -5.84 -17.51
C GLU A 526 24.79 -6.50 -18.68
N PRO A 527 25.36 -6.50 -19.89
CA PRO A 527 24.73 -7.05 -21.09
C PRO A 527 24.75 -8.59 -21.06
N ARG A 528 24.05 -9.19 -20.09
CA ARG A 528 23.89 -10.65 -19.93
C ARG A 528 22.44 -11.03 -20.16
N ASN A 529 22.19 -12.10 -20.91
CA ASN A 529 20.86 -12.51 -21.35
C ASN A 529 19.82 -12.63 -20.20
N HIS A 530 20.23 -13.19 -19.05
CA HIS A 530 19.32 -13.37 -17.91
C HIS A 530 18.98 -12.06 -17.17
N LEU A 531 19.73 -10.97 -17.39
CA LEU A 531 19.51 -9.68 -16.75
C LEU A 531 18.61 -8.75 -17.58
N PHE A 532 18.40 -9.05 -18.87
CA PHE A 532 17.61 -8.18 -19.76
C PHE A 532 16.15 -8.05 -19.34
N ALA A 533 15.55 -9.10 -18.78
CA ALA A 533 14.18 -9.04 -18.29
C ALA A 533 14.03 -7.99 -17.17
N THR A 534 14.94 -8.03 -16.18
CA THR A 534 14.98 -7.05 -15.09
C THR A 534 15.35 -5.65 -15.59
N LEU A 535 16.32 -5.53 -16.52
CA LEU A 535 16.68 -4.27 -17.18
C LEU A 535 15.44 -3.60 -17.81
N HIS A 536 14.68 -4.35 -18.62
CA HIS A 536 13.49 -3.82 -19.31
C HIS A 536 12.41 -3.35 -18.34
N ALA A 537 12.11 -4.13 -17.29
CA ALA A 537 11.14 -3.73 -16.27
C ALA A 537 11.54 -2.41 -15.60
N ARG A 538 12.83 -2.24 -15.28
CA ARG A 538 13.36 -1.01 -14.67
C ARG A 538 13.39 0.18 -15.63
N ILE A 539 13.67 -0.05 -16.91
CA ILE A 539 13.60 1.01 -17.94
C ILE A 539 12.15 1.49 -18.12
N HIS A 540 11.18 0.58 -18.15
CA HIS A 540 9.75 0.96 -18.16
C HIS A 540 9.38 1.79 -16.93
N LEU A 541 9.81 1.37 -15.73
CA LEU A 541 9.60 2.15 -14.51
C LEU A 541 10.24 3.56 -14.62
N ALA A 542 11.49 3.65 -15.08
CA ALA A 542 12.19 4.93 -15.25
C ALA A 542 11.48 5.86 -16.26
N SER A 543 10.97 5.30 -17.36
CA SER A 543 10.17 6.03 -18.35
C SER A 543 8.89 6.58 -17.73
N CYS A 544 8.16 5.78 -16.94
CA CYS A 544 6.96 6.24 -16.24
C CYS A 544 7.26 7.37 -15.24
N ILE A 545 8.37 7.26 -14.48
CA ILE A 545 8.81 8.31 -13.55
C ILE A 545 9.10 9.59 -14.32
N LYS A 546 9.81 9.51 -15.45
CA LYS A 546 10.09 10.67 -16.30
C LYS A 546 8.80 11.33 -16.77
N THR A 547 7.85 10.56 -17.30
CA THR A 547 6.57 11.11 -17.78
C THR A 547 5.77 11.80 -16.67
N VAL A 548 5.65 11.19 -15.49
CA VAL A 548 4.95 11.82 -14.36
C VAL A 548 5.67 13.09 -13.89
N LEU A 549 6.99 13.07 -13.86
CA LEU A 549 7.80 14.23 -13.48
C LEU A 549 7.64 15.39 -14.47
N GLU A 550 7.72 15.11 -15.78
CA GLU A 550 7.53 16.10 -16.84
C GLU A 550 6.11 16.68 -16.83
N ASN A 551 5.09 15.85 -16.63
CA ASN A 551 3.71 16.32 -16.49
C ASN A 551 3.55 17.20 -15.24
N GLY A 552 4.17 16.83 -14.12
CA GLY A 552 4.17 17.64 -12.91
C GLY A 552 4.84 19.00 -13.09
N LEU A 553 6.00 19.03 -13.77
CA LEU A 553 6.70 20.28 -14.11
C LEU A 553 5.89 21.14 -15.09
N TYR A 554 5.26 20.52 -16.09
CA TYR A 554 4.37 21.19 -17.02
C TYR A 554 3.20 21.88 -16.30
N LEU A 555 2.55 21.21 -15.34
CA LEU A 555 1.49 21.80 -14.51
C LEU A 555 1.98 22.99 -13.66
N LEU A 556 3.26 23.01 -13.30
CA LEU A 556 3.89 24.12 -12.57
C LEU A 556 4.45 25.21 -13.50
N ASN A 557 4.26 25.08 -14.82
CA ASN A 557 4.84 25.94 -15.85
C ASN A 557 6.37 26.03 -15.76
N ILE A 558 7.02 24.89 -15.51
CA ILE A 558 8.47 24.75 -15.42
C ILE A 558 8.92 23.85 -16.56
N GLU A 559 9.90 24.32 -17.34
CA GLU A 559 10.49 23.54 -18.42
C GLU A 559 11.45 22.48 -17.85
N PRO A 560 11.32 21.19 -18.24
CA PRO A 560 12.23 20.15 -17.83
C PRO A 560 13.62 20.35 -18.45
N VAL A 561 14.67 20.00 -17.70
CA VAL A 561 16.05 20.05 -18.18
C VAL A 561 16.49 18.65 -18.64
N SER A 562 17.05 18.57 -19.84
CA SER A 562 17.50 17.30 -20.44
C SER A 562 18.91 16.89 -20.02
N GLN A 563 19.76 17.85 -19.62
CA GLN A 563 21.15 17.65 -19.18
C GLN A 563 21.55 18.71 -18.14
N MET A 564 22.27 18.32 -17.09
CA MET A 564 22.64 19.22 -15.98
C MET A 564 24.02 18.90 -15.41
#